data_AF-A0A955MZX7-F1
#
_entry.id   AF-A0A955MZX7-F1
#
_cell.length_a   1.000
_cell.length_b   1.000
_cell.length_c   1.000
_cell.angle_alpha   90.00
_cell.angle_beta   90.00
_cell.angle_gamma   90.00
#
_symmetry.space_group_name_H-M   'P 1'
#
loop_
_entity.id
_entity.type
_entity.pdbx_description
1 polymer ?
#
loop_
_entity_poly.entity_id
_entity_poly.type
_entity_poly.pdbx_seq_one_letter_code
_entity_poly.pdbx_strand_id
1 'polypeptide(L)'
;EVVAGTVTECYCGGDVVGTGDFIGGLAGENELDIKIVDCQATGSVSGSSHVGGLIGFNDYDCPVSSSYATGDVTGSEDKIGGLIGLNSQSEVSDCYATGSVSSPGDYVGGLVGHNEYRSILKSYATGDVSGFHGIGGLVGWQSSSSVIDCFAVGDVSGIESVIGGLIGASRGWVTNCFATGRVNGESFVGGLMGSYNGDSTTQQGLVSNCFALGMTSGNSKVGGLIGGVGKYGHVSTSFSGNRVFGIRDTGGFVASNSGTIDSNCYWDVEASQQSTSEGGVGRTTNEMKMAETFLGWDFETVWAIHQFRGYPILRNNPGQSDLIINVIGSPEVVHDRDDFVTFMIVVRNLSTEDVSAVEIGAQVPTQFARDWPDGNYRTYSIGTIGWGQTAIRYYKERLQEKSYLGETRFEVEIAAGYPNRIKANDFSDSRVVIGAPYTITSATELQAMIYDLTADYHLGSDIDASETLEWNDGAGFEPIGTDLTPFTGSFSGMIHKISNLQINRPTAHQVGLFGHVEGATLENVELLDVNIVGFSSVGGLVGHGNVTVSDCFVSGKISAIDVCVGGVIGNIQNSIVRNISASCVVSGEDAGGVVGKAGGGLIDNCHSSGEVSGSE
;
A
#
# COMPACT_ATOMS: atom_id res chain seq x y z
N GLU A 1 52.56 -0.44 -14.91
CA GLU A 1 51.56 -0.86 -13.92
C GLU A 1 50.54 0.25 -13.83
N VAL A 2 49.29 0.00 -14.24
CA VAL A 2 48.19 0.93 -13.92
C VAL A 2 47.84 0.61 -12.47
N VAL A 3 48.00 1.60 -11.59
CA VAL A 3 47.62 1.44 -10.18
C VAL A 3 46.11 1.69 -10.13
N ALA A 4 45.32 0.63 -9.90
CA ALA A 4 43.89 0.76 -9.65
C ALA A 4 43.67 1.76 -8.48
N GLY A 5 42.88 2.80 -8.74
CA GLY A 5 42.62 3.89 -7.80
C GLY A 5 41.28 3.72 -7.08
N THR A 6 41.11 4.41 -5.96
CA THR A 6 39.80 4.52 -5.30
C THR A 6 39.62 5.95 -4.81
N VAL A 7 38.49 6.55 -5.19
CA VAL A 7 37.98 7.80 -4.65
C VAL A 7 36.93 7.42 -3.62
N THR A 8 37.12 7.84 -2.37
CA THR A 8 36.23 7.45 -1.27
C THR A 8 35.97 8.60 -0.31
N GLU A 9 34.78 8.60 0.32
CA GLU A 9 34.38 9.56 1.36
C GLU A 9 34.45 11.04 0.91
N CYS A 10 34.24 11.28 -0.38
CA CYS A 10 34.31 12.63 -0.95
C CYS A 10 32.94 13.33 -0.93
N TYR A 11 32.95 14.63 -0.66
CA TYR A 11 31.75 15.48 -0.66
C TYR A 11 31.89 16.71 -1.55
N CYS A 12 30.96 16.86 -2.49
CA CYS A 12 30.86 18.02 -3.38
C CYS A 12 29.52 18.75 -3.18
N GLY A 13 29.55 19.90 -2.51
CA GLY A 13 28.33 20.66 -2.17
C GLY A 13 28.02 21.89 -3.02
N GLY A 14 28.94 22.32 -3.90
CA GLY A 14 28.77 23.50 -4.74
C GLY A 14 28.13 23.19 -6.09
N ASP A 15 27.42 24.16 -6.66
CA ASP A 15 26.83 24.03 -7.99
C ASP A 15 27.93 23.98 -9.07
N VAL A 16 27.72 23.12 -10.06
CA VAL A 16 28.63 22.94 -11.21
C VAL A 16 27.90 23.34 -12.49
N VAL A 17 28.46 24.31 -13.20
CA VAL A 17 27.91 24.78 -14.49
C VAL A 17 28.99 24.64 -15.56
N GLY A 18 28.78 23.69 -16.47
CA GLY A 18 29.58 23.49 -17.68
C GLY A 18 28.83 23.94 -18.93
N THR A 19 29.58 24.33 -19.98
CA THR A 19 29.03 24.63 -21.30
C THR A 19 29.29 23.53 -22.32
N GLY A 20 29.86 22.41 -21.88
CA GLY A 20 30.26 21.28 -22.72
C GLY A 20 29.85 19.97 -22.08
N ASP A 21 30.38 18.89 -22.64
CA ASP A 21 30.03 17.53 -22.24
C ASP A 21 30.82 17.08 -21.00
N PHE A 22 30.45 15.93 -20.45
CA PHE A 22 31.16 15.25 -19.35
C PHE A 22 31.21 16.11 -18.09
N ILE A 23 30.04 16.48 -17.59
CA ILE A 23 29.91 17.33 -16.40
C ILE A 23 29.41 16.48 -15.23
N GLY A 24 30.16 16.50 -14.13
CA GLY A 24 29.75 15.85 -12.88
C GLY A 24 30.13 16.67 -11.65
N GLY A 25 29.37 16.49 -10.57
CA GLY A 25 29.63 17.17 -9.31
C GLY A 25 30.95 16.74 -8.65
N LEU A 26 31.31 15.47 -8.78
CA LEU A 26 32.59 14.91 -8.31
C LEU A 26 33.60 14.77 -9.46
N ALA A 27 33.18 14.17 -10.57
CA ALA A 27 34.05 13.88 -11.70
C ALA A 27 33.33 14.13 -13.03
N GLY A 28 33.98 14.83 -13.96
CA GLY A 28 33.49 14.89 -15.33
C GLY A 28 33.60 13.53 -16.03
N GLU A 29 34.77 12.91 -15.93
CA GLU A 29 35.08 11.59 -16.47
C GLU A 29 35.76 10.73 -15.40
N ASN A 30 35.39 9.46 -15.31
CA ASN A 30 36.01 8.44 -14.49
C ASN A 30 36.37 7.23 -15.37
N GLU A 31 37.66 6.94 -15.48
CA GLU A 31 38.21 5.90 -16.36
C GLU A 31 39.40 5.19 -15.69
N LEU A 32 39.87 4.11 -16.32
CA LEU A 32 41.12 3.41 -15.97
C LEU A 32 41.09 2.69 -14.61
N ASP A 33 40.07 1.86 -14.38
CA ASP A 33 39.90 1.02 -13.19
C ASP A 33 39.83 1.82 -11.85
N ILE A 34 39.28 3.03 -11.87
CA ILE A 34 39.07 3.86 -10.68
C ILE A 34 37.69 3.59 -10.08
N LYS A 35 37.68 3.16 -8.81
CA LYS A 35 36.45 2.94 -8.04
C LYS A 35 35.99 4.22 -7.36
N ILE A 36 34.68 4.45 -7.34
CA ILE A 36 34.06 5.52 -6.55
C ILE A 36 33.17 4.87 -5.49
N VAL A 37 33.44 5.16 -4.22
CA VAL A 37 32.78 4.52 -3.07
C VAL A 37 32.45 5.55 -2.01
N ASP A 38 31.27 5.51 -1.38
CA ASP A 38 30.91 6.41 -0.27
C ASP A 38 31.06 7.91 -0.60
N CYS A 39 30.72 8.29 -1.84
CA CYS A 39 30.85 9.66 -2.31
C CYS A 39 29.50 10.34 -2.49
N GLN A 40 29.45 11.65 -2.28
CA GLN A 40 28.21 12.43 -2.29
C GLN A 40 28.34 13.76 -3.01
N ALA A 41 27.37 14.07 -3.88
CA ALA A 41 27.22 15.37 -4.52
C ALA A 41 25.84 15.99 -4.23
N THR A 42 25.80 17.22 -3.72
CA THR A 42 24.53 17.87 -3.32
C THR A 42 24.25 19.18 -4.06
N GLY A 43 25.24 19.74 -4.76
CA GLY A 43 25.06 20.92 -5.60
C GLY A 43 24.37 20.57 -6.92
N SER A 44 23.69 21.55 -7.52
CA SER A 44 23.06 21.37 -8.83
C SER A 44 24.12 21.27 -9.93
N VAL A 45 23.85 20.45 -10.96
CA VAL A 45 24.77 20.25 -12.09
C VAL A 45 24.08 20.65 -13.39
N SER A 46 24.75 21.46 -14.22
CA SER A 46 24.27 21.85 -15.55
C SER A 46 25.35 21.67 -16.61
N GLY A 47 24.99 21.10 -17.76
CA GLY A 47 25.90 20.85 -18.89
C GLY A 47 25.18 20.60 -20.22
N SER A 48 25.91 20.17 -21.27
CA SER A 48 25.30 19.77 -22.55
C SER A 48 24.91 18.30 -22.58
N SER A 49 25.86 17.39 -22.85
CA SER A 49 25.66 15.93 -22.90
C SER A 49 26.52 15.23 -21.85
N HIS A 50 26.15 14.00 -21.46
CA HIS A 50 26.88 13.20 -20.45
C HIS A 50 26.99 13.96 -19.13
N VAL A 51 25.84 14.39 -18.59
CA VAL A 51 25.75 15.15 -17.36
C VAL A 51 25.22 14.25 -16.25
N GLY A 52 25.97 14.15 -15.15
CA GLY A 52 25.56 13.43 -13.96
C GLY A 52 25.65 14.29 -12.71
N GLY A 53 24.80 14.06 -11.71
CA GLY A 53 24.94 14.76 -10.43
C GLY A 53 26.26 14.44 -9.73
N LEU A 54 26.75 13.21 -9.86
CA LEU A 54 28.04 12.77 -9.33
C LEU A 54 29.10 12.66 -10.43
N ILE A 55 28.80 11.94 -11.52
CA ILE A 55 29.78 11.60 -12.57
C ILE A 55 29.19 11.88 -13.96
N GLY A 56 29.89 12.62 -14.82
CA GLY A 56 29.44 12.81 -16.21
C GLY A 56 29.51 11.53 -17.04
N PHE A 57 30.70 10.94 -17.13
CA PHE A 57 30.99 9.69 -17.84
C PHE A 57 31.83 8.73 -17.00
N ASN A 58 31.41 7.47 -16.94
CA ASN A 58 32.06 6.40 -16.19
C ASN A 58 32.32 5.20 -17.13
N ASP A 59 33.59 4.82 -17.33
CA ASP A 59 33.97 3.77 -18.29
C ASP A 59 35.15 2.91 -17.83
N TYR A 60 35.33 1.76 -18.47
CA TYR A 60 36.46 0.82 -18.29
C TYR A 60 36.59 0.25 -16.86
N ASP A 61 35.62 -0.59 -16.47
CA ASP A 61 35.60 -1.32 -15.20
C ASP A 61 35.86 -0.41 -13.98
N CYS A 62 35.11 0.69 -13.92
CA CYS A 62 35.13 1.69 -12.84
C CYS A 62 33.87 1.60 -11.95
N PRO A 63 33.75 0.62 -11.02
CA PRO A 63 32.59 0.49 -10.15
C PRO A 63 32.27 1.75 -9.34
N VAL A 64 30.98 2.06 -9.25
CA VAL A 64 30.44 3.12 -8.40
C VAL A 64 29.53 2.47 -7.37
N SER A 65 29.81 2.68 -6.07
CA SER A 65 29.04 2.03 -5.01
C SER A 65 28.79 2.92 -3.79
N SER A 66 27.69 2.68 -3.07
CA SER A 66 27.35 3.39 -1.81
C SER A 66 27.42 4.91 -1.95
N SER A 67 27.10 5.44 -3.14
CA SER A 67 27.32 6.85 -3.50
C SER A 67 26.04 7.49 -3.99
N TYR A 68 25.90 8.80 -3.82
CA TYR A 68 24.64 9.46 -4.12
C TYR A 68 24.75 10.91 -4.61
N ALA A 69 23.69 11.35 -5.29
CA ALA A 69 23.52 12.73 -5.72
C ALA A 69 22.13 13.29 -5.37
N THR A 70 22.07 14.50 -4.81
CA THR A 70 20.78 15.11 -4.40
C THR A 70 20.48 16.44 -5.09
N GLY A 71 21.44 17.02 -5.81
CA GLY A 71 21.23 18.25 -6.55
C GLY A 71 20.51 18.02 -7.87
N ASP A 72 19.77 19.02 -8.33
CA ASP A 72 19.08 18.95 -9.63
C ASP A 72 20.09 18.90 -10.78
N VAL A 73 19.77 18.11 -11.82
CA VAL A 73 20.62 17.92 -12.99
C VAL A 73 19.91 18.42 -14.25
N THR A 74 20.54 19.36 -14.95
CA THR A 74 20.02 19.92 -16.21
C THR A 74 20.98 19.68 -17.37
N GLY A 75 20.50 19.04 -18.43
CA GLY A 75 21.21 18.91 -19.71
C GLY A 75 20.58 19.76 -20.80
N SER A 76 21.35 20.09 -21.83
CA SER A 76 20.80 20.66 -23.08
C SER A 76 20.75 19.66 -24.23
N GLU A 77 21.36 18.48 -24.06
CA GLU A 77 21.46 17.41 -25.06
C GLU A 77 21.25 16.03 -24.38
N ASP A 78 21.93 14.99 -24.86
CA ASP A 78 21.61 13.60 -24.54
C ASP A 78 22.36 13.06 -23.31
N LYS A 79 21.87 11.93 -22.78
CA LYS A 79 22.51 11.11 -21.73
C LYS A 79 22.70 11.87 -20.42
N ILE A 80 21.58 12.15 -19.78
CA ILE A 80 21.52 12.95 -18.56
C ILE A 80 21.01 12.06 -17.44
N GLY A 81 21.78 11.97 -16.35
CA GLY A 81 21.46 11.14 -15.20
C GLY A 81 21.50 11.92 -13.90
N GLY A 82 20.65 11.57 -12.93
CA GLY A 82 20.74 12.18 -11.60
C GLY A 82 22.04 11.84 -10.87
N LEU A 83 22.59 10.64 -11.08
CA LEU A 83 23.90 10.23 -10.56
C LEU A 83 24.98 10.22 -11.66
N ILE A 84 24.73 9.49 -12.76
CA ILE A 84 25.70 9.27 -13.83
C ILE A 84 25.07 9.59 -15.20
N GLY A 85 25.72 10.43 -16.01
CA GLY A 85 25.25 10.71 -17.38
C GLY A 85 25.30 9.46 -18.27
N LEU A 86 26.51 8.96 -18.51
CA LEU A 86 26.76 7.69 -19.22
C LEU A 86 27.61 6.76 -18.37
N ASN A 87 27.12 5.55 -18.16
CA ASN A 87 27.85 4.46 -17.55
C ASN A 87 28.12 3.37 -18.58
N SER A 88 29.38 3.12 -18.90
CA SER A 88 29.80 2.06 -19.82
C SER A 88 30.73 1.09 -19.11
N GLN A 89 30.50 -0.21 -19.33
CA GLN A 89 31.39 -1.30 -18.85
C GLN A 89 31.70 -1.26 -17.34
N SER A 90 30.84 -0.63 -16.52
CA SER A 90 31.09 -0.46 -15.08
C SER A 90 29.82 -0.74 -14.25
N GLU A 91 29.97 -1.37 -13.08
CA GLU A 91 28.83 -1.65 -12.19
C GLU A 91 28.44 -0.40 -11.37
N VAL A 92 27.14 -0.21 -11.17
CA VAL A 92 26.58 0.77 -10.23
C VAL A 92 25.79 0.02 -9.16
N SER A 93 26.17 0.13 -7.89
CA SER A 93 25.54 -0.64 -6.80
C SER A 93 25.28 0.19 -5.55
N ASP A 94 24.15 -0.03 -4.88
CA ASP A 94 23.82 0.64 -3.61
C ASP A 94 23.89 2.19 -3.72
N CYS A 95 23.47 2.73 -4.87
CA CYS A 95 23.54 4.16 -5.16
C CYS A 95 22.15 4.78 -5.29
N TYR A 96 22.05 6.09 -5.08
CA TYR A 96 20.78 6.78 -5.26
C TYR A 96 20.89 8.22 -5.77
N ALA A 97 19.80 8.68 -6.39
CA ALA A 97 19.65 10.06 -6.81
C ALA A 97 18.27 10.64 -6.43
N THR A 98 18.25 11.85 -5.87
CA THR A 98 16.99 12.48 -5.42
C THR A 98 16.65 13.81 -6.07
N GLY A 99 17.60 14.44 -6.76
CA GLY A 99 17.37 15.69 -7.49
C GLY A 99 16.59 15.46 -8.78
N SER A 100 15.85 16.47 -9.23
CA SER A 100 15.11 16.38 -10.49
C SER A 100 16.07 16.42 -11.68
N VAL A 101 15.71 15.70 -12.76
CA VAL A 101 16.53 15.59 -13.97
C VAL A 101 15.75 16.10 -15.17
N SER A 102 16.31 17.07 -15.90
CA SER A 102 15.64 17.67 -17.06
C SER A 102 16.58 17.87 -18.24
N SER A 103 16.12 17.46 -19.43
CA SER A 103 16.79 17.77 -20.70
C SER A 103 15.80 17.82 -21.87
N PRO A 104 16.04 18.63 -22.92
CA PRO A 104 15.33 18.50 -24.18
C PRO A 104 15.89 17.41 -25.11
N GLY A 105 16.94 16.67 -24.69
CA GLY A 105 17.56 15.59 -25.46
C GLY A 105 17.08 14.18 -25.10
N ASP A 106 17.80 13.20 -25.65
CA ASP A 106 17.52 11.77 -25.52
C ASP A 106 18.19 11.16 -24.30
N TYR A 107 17.65 10.02 -23.83
CA TYR A 107 18.26 9.19 -22.77
C TYR A 107 18.43 9.94 -21.45
N VAL A 108 17.29 10.24 -20.83
CA VAL A 108 17.21 10.93 -19.55
C VAL A 108 16.77 9.94 -18.47
N GLY A 109 17.59 9.78 -17.44
CA GLY A 109 17.36 8.84 -16.34
C GLY A 109 17.45 9.52 -14.98
N GLY A 110 16.59 9.15 -14.03
CA GLY A 110 16.70 9.70 -12.67
C GLY A 110 17.97 9.27 -11.94
N LEU A 111 18.54 8.09 -12.24
CA LEU A 111 19.84 7.65 -11.74
C LEU A 111 20.92 7.70 -12.83
N VAL A 112 20.68 7.00 -13.95
CA VAL A 112 21.65 6.87 -15.05
C VAL A 112 21.00 7.24 -16.37
N GLY A 113 21.56 8.19 -17.13
CA GLY A 113 21.01 8.55 -18.44
C GLY A 113 21.07 7.37 -19.41
N HIS A 114 22.25 6.77 -19.52
CA HIS A 114 22.52 5.65 -20.41
C HIS A 114 23.44 4.63 -19.75
N ASN A 115 23.04 3.35 -19.73
CA ASN A 115 23.80 2.26 -19.12
C ASN A 115 24.19 1.15 -20.13
N GLU A 116 25.48 0.83 -20.20
CA GLU A 116 26.01 -0.19 -21.11
C GLU A 116 26.79 -1.32 -20.42
N TYR A 117 26.51 -2.56 -20.85
CA TYR A 117 27.25 -3.79 -20.57
C TYR A 117 27.32 -4.31 -19.13
N ARG A 118 27.23 -3.46 -18.11
CA ARG A 118 27.32 -3.86 -16.69
C ARG A 118 26.08 -3.42 -15.90
N SER A 119 25.86 -4.12 -14.78
CA SER A 119 24.60 -4.06 -14.05
C SER A 119 24.44 -2.82 -13.18
N ILE A 120 23.19 -2.42 -12.98
CA ILE A 120 22.77 -1.54 -11.90
C ILE A 120 22.08 -2.41 -10.85
N LEU A 121 22.55 -2.34 -9.61
CA LEU A 121 22.10 -3.18 -8.52
C LEU A 121 21.66 -2.31 -7.36
N LYS A 122 20.57 -2.68 -6.68
CA LYS A 122 20.25 -2.14 -5.36
C LYS A 122 20.18 -0.60 -5.29
N SER A 123 19.71 0.03 -6.35
CA SER A 123 19.83 1.47 -6.53
C SER A 123 18.47 2.10 -6.86
N TYR A 124 18.29 3.37 -6.51
CA TYR A 124 16.99 4.01 -6.69
C TYR A 124 17.07 5.49 -7.07
N ALA A 125 15.97 5.98 -7.63
CA ALA A 125 15.79 7.39 -7.95
C ALA A 125 14.42 7.92 -7.51
N THR A 126 14.41 9.12 -6.93
CA THR A 126 13.17 9.74 -6.40
C THR A 126 12.83 11.08 -7.03
N GLY A 127 13.76 11.70 -7.76
CA GLY A 127 13.53 12.97 -8.43
C GLY A 127 12.67 12.82 -9.68
N ASP A 128 11.94 13.87 -10.03
CA ASP A 128 11.15 13.91 -11.25
C ASP A 128 12.06 13.96 -12.48
N VAL A 129 11.64 13.32 -13.58
CA VAL A 129 12.42 13.20 -14.81
C VAL A 129 11.64 13.74 -16.00
N SER A 130 12.24 14.68 -16.73
CA SER A 130 11.69 15.20 -17.99
C SER A 130 12.68 15.18 -19.14
N GLY A 131 12.23 14.75 -20.32
CA GLY A 131 13.07 14.44 -21.48
C GLY A 131 12.35 14.52 -22.83
N PHE A 132 13.06 14.20 -23.92
CA PHE A 132 12.48 14.05 -25.27
C PHE A 132 12.13 12.59 -25.58
N HIS A 133 13.14 11.74 -25.79
CA HIS A 133 13.01 10.32 -26.15
C HIS A 133 13.82 9.43 -25.19
N GLY A 134 13.29 8.24 -24.86
CA GLY A 134 14.02 7.28 -24.03
C GLY A 134 14.20 7.77 -22.59
N ILE A 135 13.10 7.92 -21.87
CA ILE A 135 13.08 8.52 -20.53
C ILE A 135 12.67 7.47 -19.51
N GLY A 136 13.47 7.33 -18.45
CA GLY A 136 13.17 6.44 -17.34
C GLY A 136 13.31 7.13 -16.00
N GLY A 137 12.45 6.80 -15.03
CA GLY A 137 12.61 7.28 -13.66
C GLY A 137 13.92 6.84 -13.02
N LEU A 138 14.49 5.70 -13.44
CA LEU A 138 15.83 5.22 -13.04
C LEU A 138 16.83 5.33 -14.19
N VAL A 139 16.51 4.75 -15.35
CA VAL A 139 17.45 4.66 -16.49
C VAL A 139 16.80 5.12 -17.80
N GLY A 140 17.41 6.04 -18.53
CA GLY A 140 16.90 6.46 -19.84
C GLY A 140 16.97 5.32 -20.86
N TRP A 141 18.17 4.79 -21.10
CA TRP A 141 18.38 3.64 -21.97
C TRP A 141 19.36 2.61 -21.41
N GLN A 142 19.02 1.34 -21.58
CA GLN A 142 19.81 0.19 -21.16
C GLN A 142 20.08 -0.75 -22.35
N SER A 143 21.36 -1.05 -22.63
CA SER A 143 21.74 -2.05 -23.62
C SER A 143 21.66 -3.49 -23.08
N SER A 144 22.72 -4.28 -23.23
CA SER A 144 22.84 -5.66 -22.76
C SER A 144 23.42 -5.68 -21.35
N SER A 145 22.65 -5.22 -20.36
CA SER A 145 23.03 -5.25 -18.93
C SER A 145 21.90 -5.77 -18.06
N SER A 146 22.04 -5.76 -16.73
CA SER A 146 20.95 -6.08 -15.80
C SER A 146 20.60 -4.89 -14.90
N VAL A 147 19.33 -4.73 -14.56
CA VAL A 147 18.83 -3.82 -13.51
C VAL A 147 18.13 -4.70 -12.46
N ILE A 148 18.65 -4.73 -11.24
CA ILE A 148 18.23 -5.70 -10.22
C ILE A 148 18.03 -5.01 -8.87
N ASP A 149 16.92 -5.31 -8.19
CA ASP A 149 16.58 -4.76 -6.87
C ASP A 149 16.56 -3.21 -6.87
N CYS A 150 15.98 -2.62 -7.92
CA CYS A 150 16.00 -1.17 -8.13
C CYS A 150 14.59 -0.59 -8.21
N PHE A 151 14.44 0.70 -7.93
CA PHE A 151 13.14 1.35 -8.08
C PHE A 151 13.20 2.83 -8.47
N ALA A 152 12.08 3.33 -8.97
CA ALA A 152 11.88 4.75 -9.21
C ALA A 152 10.49 5.22 -8.75
N VAL A 153 10.43 6.39 -8.11
CA VAL A 153 9.16 6.93 -7.58
C VAL A 153 8.82 8.34 -8.07
N GLY A 154 9.78 9.05 -8.67
CA GLY A 154 9.56 10.38 -9.25
C GLY A 154 8.70 10.33 -10.51
N ASP A 155 8.01 11.43 -10.81
CA ASP A 155 7.17 11.53 -11.99
C ASP A 155 8.02 11.59 -13.26
N VAL A 156 7.59 10.91 -14.31
CA VAL A 156 8.30 10.82 -15.59
C VAL A 156 7.44 11.46 -16.68
N SER A 157 7.98 12.50 -17.32
CA SER A 157 7.30 13.24 -18.38
C SER A 157 8.14 13.34 -19.65
N GLY A 158 7.65 12.76 -20.74
CA GLY A 158 8.23 12.87 -22.07
C GLY A 158 7.34 13.61 -23.05
N ILE A 159 7.96 14.27 -24.01
CA ILE A 159 7.25 14.94 -25.11
C ILE A 159 7.17 14.08 -26.37
N GLU A 160 7.95 13.00 -26.46
CA GLU A 160 7.95 12.07 -27.59
C GLU A 160 7.74 10.61 -27.14
N SER A 161 8.52 9.67 -27.69
CA SER A 161 8.26 8.23 -27.55
C SER A 161 9.21 7.56 -26.56
N VAL A 162 8.81 6.37 -26.08
CA VAL A 162 9.63 5.46 -25.27
C VAL A 162 9.87 5.99 -23.85
N ILE A 163 8.79 6.01 -23.07
CA ILE A 163 8.77 6.55 -21.71
C ILE A 163 8.39 5.45 -20.73
N GLY A 164 9.21 5.23 -19.70
CA GLY A 164 8.97 4.24 -18.66
C GLY A 164 9.08 4.83 -17.27
N GLY A 165 8.29 4.36 -16.32
CA GLY A 165 8.42 4.79 -14.92
C GLY A 165 9.74 4.37 -14.29
N LEU A 166 10.33 3.25 -14.69
CA LEU A 166 11.66 2.80 -14.27
C LEU A 166 12.70 3.00 -15.39
N ILE A 167 12.45 2.42 -16.56
CA ILE A 167 13.41 2.42 -17.67
C ILE A 167 12.74 2.89 -18.94
N GLY A 168 13.32 3.82 -19.69
CA GLY A 168 12.76 4.24 -20.98
C GLY A 168 12.74 3.07 -21.97
N ALA A 169 13.92 2.57 -22.33
CA ALA A 169 14.07 1.35 -23.13
C ALA A 169 15.16 0.42 -22.60
N SER A 170 14.91 -0.89 -22.71
CA SER A 170 15.88 -1.92 -22.33
C SER A 170 16.01 -3.04 -23.35
N ARG A 171 17.24 -3.55 -23.47
CA ARG A 171 17.58 -4.83 -24.12
C ARG A 171 18.12 -5.86 -23.12
N GLY A 172 18.14 -5.50 -21.84
CA GLY A 172 18.77 -6.26 -20.78
C GLY A 172 17.79 -7.04 -19.91
N TRP A 173 18.29 -7.55 -18.78
CA TRP A 173 17.47 -8.19 -17.76
C TRP A 173 16.98 -7.13 -16.76
N VAL A 174 15.75 -7.26 -16.27
CA VAL A 174 15.17 -6.40 -15.24
C VAL A 174 14.46 -7.27 -14.22
N THR A 175 14.97 -7.30 -12.99
CA THR A 175 14.50 -8.24 -11.97
C THR A 175 14.27 -7.55 -10.64
N ASN A 176 13.17 -7.88 -9.95
CA ASN A 176 12.85 -7.34 -8.62
C ASN A 176 12.80 -5.80 -8.63
N CYS A 177 12.13 -5.20 -9.60
CA CYS A 177 12.12 -3.75 -9.76
C CYS A 177 10.71 -3.17 -9.82
N PHE A 178 10.54 -1.92 -9.38
CA PHE A 178 9.25 -1.27 -9.46
C PHE A 178 9.28 0.22 -9.78
N ALA A 179 8.15 0.71 -10.29
CA ALA A 179 7.92 2.12 -10.47
C ALA A 179 6.54 2.56 -9.93
N THR A 180 6.50 3.69 -9.23
CA THR A 180 5.23 4.24 -8.70
C THR A 180 4.94 5.68 -9.10
N GLY A 181 5.91 6.37 -9.70
CA GLY A 181 5.70 7.72 -10.23
C GLY A 181 4.74 7.73 -11.41
N ARG A 182 4.05 8.85 -11.61
CA ARG A 182 3.18 9.04 -12.79
C ARG A 182 4.04 9.07 -14.05
N VAL A 183 3.57 8.41 -15.10
CA VAL A 183 4.24 8.39 -16.40
C VAL A 183 3.37 9.08 -17.45
N ASN A 184 3.92 10.09 -18.12
CA ASN A 184 3.24 10.81 -19.20
C ASN A 184 4.14 10.87 -20.44
N GLY A 185 3.64 10.46 -21.61
CA GLY A 185 4.39 10.47 -22.87
C GLY A 185 3.49 10.50 -24.12
N GLU A 186 4.07 10.36 -25.31
CA GLU A 186 3.30 10.33 -26.57
C GLU A 186 3.06 8.89 -27.06
N SER A 187 4.13 8.14 -27.36
CA SER A 187 4.05 6.75 -27.84
C SER A 187 4.96 5.81 -27.05
N PHE A 188 4.61 4.53 -26.96
CA PHE A 188 5.37 3.52 -26.23
C PHE A 188 5.61 3.95 -24.77
N VAL A 189 4.51 4.10 -24.04
CA VAL A 189 4.51 4.56 -22.65
C VAL A 189 4.16 3.37 -21.75
N GLY A 190 5.01 3.06 -20.77
CA GLY A 190 4.75 1.99 -19.80
C GLY A 190 4.95 2.44 -18.37
N GLY A 191 4.16 1.91 -17.45
CA GLY A 191 4.32 2.21 -16.02
C GLY A 191 5.68 1.79 -15.47
N LEU A 192 6.26 0.70 -15.97
CA LEU A 192 7.63 0.28 -15.68
C LEU A 192 8.58 0.63 -16.82
N MET A 193 8.21 0.29 -18.08
CA MET A 193 9.11 0.44 -19.22
C MET A 193 8.41 0.87 -20.51
N GLY A 194 8.99 1.82 -21.25
CA GLY A 194 8.42 2.24 -22.53
C GLY A 194 8.52 1.15 -23.61
N SER A 195 9.73 0.64 -23.85
CA SER A 195 10.00 -0.36 -24.87
C SER A 195 11.01 -1.41 -24.39
N TYR A 196 10.68 -2.68 -24.60
CA TYR A 196 11.50 -3.81 -24.18
C TYR A 196 11.73 -4.78 -25.35
N ASN A 197 12.97 -5.05 -25.74
CA ASN A 197 13.23 -5.96 -26.88
C ASN A 197 13.99 -7.23 -26.54
N GLY A 198 14.60 -7.32 -25.34
CA GLY A 198 15.65 -8.29 -25.06
C GLY A 198 16.90 -8.09 -25.94
N ASP A 199 17.94 -8.88 -25.68
CA ASP A 199 19.19 -8.79 -26.40
C ASP A 199 19.11 -9.61 -27.68
N SER A 200 19.18 -8.93 -28.83
CA SER A 200 19.13 -9.56 -30.15
C SER A 200 20.32 -10.48 -30.46
N THR A 201 21.44 -10.31 -29.76
CA THR A 201 22.67 -11.11 -29.97
C THR A 201 22.57 -12.46 -29.27
N THR A 202 22.11 -12.47 -28.02
CA THR A 202 21.86 -13.68 -27.23
C THR A 202 20.48 -14.27 -27.49
N GLN A 203 19.59 -13.50 -28.12
CA GLN A 203 18.17 -13.79 -28.32
C GLN A 203 17.44 -14.05 -27.00
N GLN A 204 17.87 -13.34 -25.95
CA GLN A 204 17.37 -13.52 -24.60
C GLN A 204 17.23 -12.17 -23.90
N GLY A 205 16.25 -12.10 -23.01
CA GLY A 205 16.10 -11.05 -22.02
C GLY A 205 14.93 -11.41 -21.12
N LEU A 206 14.99 -11.05 -19.84
CA LEU A 206 13.92 -11.32 -18.89
C LEU A 206 13.52 -10.06 -18.10
N VAL A 207 12.22 -9.76 -18.07
CA VAL A 207 11.59 -8.91 -17.04
C VAL A 207 10.88 -9.83 -16.07
N SER A 208 11.27 -9.81 -14.79
CA SER A 208 10.75 -10.74 -13.79
C SER A 208 10.61 -10.08 -12.43
N ASN A 209 9.59 -10.44 -11.67
CA ASN A 209 9.35 -9.89 -10.34
C ASN A 209 9.21 -8.36 -10.33
N CYS A 210 8.52 -7.80 -11.33
CA CYS A 210 8.43 -6.36 -11.50
C CYS A 210 7.00 -5.83 -11.42
N PHE A 211 6.84 -4.59 -10.99
CA PHE A 211 5.51 -3.98 -10.96
C PHE A 211 5.45 -2.47 -11.19
N ALA A 212 4.28 -2.00 -11.60
CA ALA A 212 3.98 -0.57 -11.76
C ALA A 212 2.65 -0.18 -11.12
N LEU A 213 2.64 0.94 -10.39
CA LEU A 213 1.46 1.48 -9.70
C LEU A 213 1.12 2.93 -10.05
N GLY A 214 2.06 3.67 -10.66
CA GLY A 214 1.84 5.05 -11.06
C GLY A 214 0.96 5.16 -12.31
N MET A 215 0.09 6.18 -12.35
CA MET A 215 -0.79 6.41 -13.51
C MET A 215 0.04 6.57 -14.78
N THR A 216 -0.32 5.85 -15.84
CA THR A 216 0.37 5.87 -17.13
C THR A 216 -0.52 6.50 -18.19
N SER A 217 -0.09 7.62 -18.80
CA SER A 217 -0.83 8.33 -19.84
C SER A 217 -0.02 8.54 -21.12
N GLY A 218 -0.65 8.33 -22.27
CA GLY A 218 -0.10 8.70 -23.57
C GLY A 218 -1.10 8.66 -24.72
N ASN A 219 -0.62 8.82 -25.96
CA ASN A 219 -1.47 8.80 -27.16
C ASN A 219 -1.56 7.39 -27.75
N SER A 220 -0.43 6.74 -28.02
CA SER A 220 -0.39 5.43 -28.65
C SER A 220 0.52 4.42 -27.93
N LYS A 221 0.18 3.13 -27.96
CA LYS A 221 0.99 2.06 -27.34
C LYS A 221 1.26 2.32 -25.86
N VAL A 222 0.19 2.47 -25.09
CA VAL A 222 0.23 2.76 -23.66
C VAL A 222 -0.09 1.48 -22.88
N GLY A 223 0.90 0.95 -22.16
CA GLY A 223 0.77 -0.27 -21.37
C GLY A 223 0.83 0.00 -19.87
N GLY A 224 0.07 -0.75 -19.07
CA GLY A 224 0.14 -0.63 -17.62
C GLY A 224 1.55 -0.90 -17.08
N LEU A 225 2.19 -1.99 -17.50
CA LEU A 225 3.58 -2.32 -17.18
C LEU A 225 4.53 -1.87 -18.28
N ILE A 226 4.35 -2.34 -19.53
CA ILE A 226 5.27 -2.10 -20.65
C ILE A 226 4.54 -1.57 -21.90
N GLY A 227 5.01 -0.50 -22.52
CA GLY A 227 4.41 0.05 -23.74
C GLY A 227 4.50 -0.91 -24.95
N GLY A 228 5.67 -1.52 -25.17
CA GLY A 228 5.86 -2.53 -26.21
C GLY A 228 6.89 -3.60 -25.87
N VAL A 229 6.53 -4.86 -26.10
CA VAL A 229 7.41 -6.02 -25.95
C VAL A 229 7.81 -6.55 -27.33
N GLY A 230 9.11 -6.54 -27.58
CA GLY A 230 9.77 -6.97 -28.80
C GLY A 230 10.07 -8.46 -28.84
N LYS A 231 10.53 -8.92 -30.01
CA LYS A 231 10.70 -10.33 -30.35
C LYS A 231 11.52 -11.17 -29.35
N TYR A 232 12.56 -10.61 -28.75
CA TYR A 232 13.45 -11.34 -27.83
C TYR A 232 13.13 -11.02 -26.36
N GLY A 233 12.06 -10.27 -26.09
CA GLY A 233 11.61 -9.97 -24.74
C GLY A 233 10.81 -11.12 -24.17
N HIS A 234 11.12 -11.49 -22.92
CA HIS A 234 10.33 -12.36 -22.07
C HIS A 234 9.91 -11.62 -20.80
N VAL A 235 8.63 -11.69 -20.43
CA VAL A 235 8.09 -11.13 -19.18
C VAL A 235 7.44 -12.24 -18.36
N SER A 236 7.79 -12.34 -17.08
CA SER A 236 7.24 -13.32 -16.13
C SER A 236 7.02 -12.68 -14.75
N THR A 237 6.16 -13.31 -13.94
CA THR A 237 5.99 -12.98 -12.50
C THR A 237 5.92 -11.47 -12.22
N SER A 238 5.12 -10.74 -13.00
CA SER A 238 5.09 -9.27 -12.95
C SER A 238 3.65 -8.76 -13.03
N PHE A 239 3.38 -7.56 -12.48
CA PHE A 239 2.03 -7.03 -12.48
C PHE A 239 1.89 -5.52 -12.67
N SER A 240 0.73 -5.08 -13.16
CA SER A 240 0.32 -3.67 -13.18
C SER A 240 -0.95 -3.46 -12.35
N GLY A 241 -0.90 -2.49 -11.44
CA GLY A 241 -2.02 -2.06 -10.59
C GLY A 241 -2.39 -0.58 -10.80
N ASN A 242 -1.95 0.00 -11.91
CA ASN A 242 -2.08 1.42 -12.22
C ASN A 242 -3.24 1.74 -13.15
N ARG A 243 -3.70 2.99 -13.09
CA ARG A 243 -4.60 3.56 -14.09
C ARG A 243 -3.89 3.82 -15.40
N VAL A 244 -4.49 3.40 -16.52
CA VAL A 244 -3.92 3.53 -17.86
C VAL A 244 -4.80 4.40 -18.74
N PHE A 245 -4.23 5.43 -19.37
CA PHE A 245 -4.93 6.33 -20.28
C PHE A 245 -4.21 6.42 -21.62
N GLY A 246 -4.76 5.78 -22.66
CA GLY A 246 -4.25 5.84 -24.02
C GLY A 246 -5.38 6.08 -25.04
N ILE A 247 -5.07 6.74 -26.16
CA ILE A 247 -6.05 7.02 -27.22
C ILE A 247 -6.12 5.85 -28.21
N ARG A 248 -4.98 5.21 -28.51
CA ARG A 248 -4.87 4.07 -29.45
C ARG A 248 -3.93 3.01 -28.89
N ASP A 249 -4.23 1.74 -29.15
CA ASP A 249 -3.40 0.61 -28.77
C ASP A 249 -3.02 0.67 -27.28
N THR A 250 -4.03 0.54 -26.41
CA THR A 250 -3.87 0.61 -24.96
C THR A 250 -4.06 -0.78 -24.35
N GLY A 251 -3.20 -1.17 -23.43
CA GLY A 251 -3.29 -2.45 -22.73
C GLY A 251 -3.15 -2.30 -21.24
N GLY A 252 -3.96 -3.06 -20.49
CA GLY A 252 -3.88 -3.07 -19.02
C GLY A 252 -2.53 -3.55 -18.47
N PHE A 253 -1.81 -4.41 -19.21
CA PHE A 253 -0.45 -4.86 -18.88
C PHE A 253 0.57 -4.42 -19.93
N VAL A 254 0.34 -4.80 -21.20
CA VAL A 254 1.20 -4.46 -22.34
C VAL A 254 0.36 -4.00 -23.53
N ALA A 255 0.82 -2.96 -24.22
CA ALA A 255 0.09 -2.34 -25.33
C ALA A 255 0.38 -2.96 -26.70
N SER A 256 1.58 -3.55 -26.89
CA SER A 256 1.95 -4.28 -28.11
C SER A 256 2.95 -5.38 -27.79
N ASN A 257 2.78 -6.57 -28.37
CA ASN A 257 3.61 -7.72 -28.05
C ASN A 257 4.04 -8.51 -29.29
N SER A 258 5.32 -8.81 -29.38
CA SER A 258 5.93 -9.74 -30.35
C SER A 258 6.88 -10.74 -29.70
N GLY A 259 7.01 -10.69 -28.38
CA GLY A 259 7.84 -11.57 -27.55
C GLY A 259 6.99 -12.58 -26.77
N THR A 260 7.48 -12.97 -25.60
CA THR A 260 6.84 -13.95 -24.71
C THR A 260 6.38 -13.29 -23.42
N ILE A 261 5.13 -13.54 -23.02
CA ILE A 261 4.59 -13.09 -21.73
C ILE A 261 3.95 -14.30 -21.07
N ASP A 262 4.43 -14.65 -19.87
CA ASP A 262 3.97 -15.82 -19.13
C ASP A 262 2.57 -15.61 -18.56
N SER A 263 1.85 -16.71 -18.33
CA SER A 263 0.49 -16.69 -17.77
C SER A 263 0.44 -16.28 -16.29
N ASN A 264 1.59 -16.17 -15.63
CA ASN A 264 1.73 -15.69 -14.25
C ASN A 264 2.03 -14.18 -14.18
N CYS A 265 1.80 -13.45 -15.27
CA CYS A 265 1.78 -11.99 -15.30
C CYS A 265 0.34 -11.48 -15.21
N TYR A 266 0.08 -10.47 -14.39
CA TYR A 266 -1.27 -10.03 -14.08
C TYR A 266 -1.47 -8.52 -14.23
N TRP A 267 -2.71 -8.11 -14.45
CA TRP A 267 -3.08 -6.69 -14.41
C TRP A 267 -4.46 -6.50 -13.81
N ASP A 268 -4.63 -5.37 -13.14
CA ASP A 268 -5.89 -5.00 -12.53
C ASP A 268 -6.85 -4.36 -13.54
N VAL A 269 -7.96 -5.03 -13.82
CA VAL A 269 -8.97 -4.62 -14.80
C VAL A 269 -9.68 -3.33 -14.39
N GLU A 270 -9.95 -3.17 -13.09
CA GLU A 270 -10.72 -2.06 -12.56
C GLU A 270 -9.84 -0.83 -12.36
N ALA A 271 -8.63 -1.01 -11.82
CA ALA A 271 -7.67 0.07 -11.65
C ALA A 271 -7.21 0.64 -13.00
N SER A 272 -6.90 -0.23 -13.97
CA SER A 272 -6.44 0.19 -15.29
C SER A 272 -7.50 0.84 -16.16
N GLN A 273 -8.79 0.55 -15.90
CA GLN A 273 -9.93 0.91 -16.74
C GLN A 273 -9.83 0.36 -18.17
N GLN A 274 -9.07 -0.72 -18.36
CA GLN A 274 -8.93 -1.40 -19.66
C GLN A 274 -9.70 -2.71 -19.66
N SER A 275 -10.23 -3.11 -20.81
CA SER A 275 -10.88 -4.41 -20.99
C SER A 275 -9.97 -5.45 -21.65
N THR A 276 -8.84 -5.02 -22.23
CA THR A 276 -7.92 -5.88 -22.99
C THR A 276 -6.45 -5.52 -22.73
N SER A 277 -5.56 -6.43 -23.11
CA SER A 277 -4.11 -6.27 -23.09
C SER A 277 -3.47 -7.25 -24.10
N GLU A 278 -2.35 -6.89 -24.71
CA GLU A 278 -1.60 -7.76 -25.65
C GLU A 278 -0.76 -8.85 -24.94
N GLY A 279 -1.01 -9.03 -23.65
CA GLY A 279 -0.42 -10.05 -22.80
C GLY A 279 -0.77 -9.83 -21.33
N GLY A 280 -0.41 -10.78 -20.48
CA GLY A 280 -0.82 -10.81 -19.08
C GLY A 280 -2.30 -11.15 -18.90
N VAL A 281 -2.65 -11.55 -17.69
CA VAL A 281 -3.97 -12.05 -17.35
C VAL A 281 -4.71 -11.01 -16.49
N GLY A 282 -5.86 -10.55 -16.98
CA GLY A 282 -6.70 -9.59 -16.25
C GLY A 282 -7.34 -10.21 -15.02
N ARG A 283 -7.32 -9.47 -13.92
CA ARG A 283 -7.93 -9.81 -12.63
C ARG A 283 -8.64 -8.59 -12.05
N THR A 284 -9.67 -8.82 -11.26
CA THR A 284 -10.34 -7.77 -10.48
C THR A 284 -9.39 -7.19 -9.43
N THR A 285 -9.69 -6.00 -8.89
CA THR A 285 -8.90 -5.41 -7.81
C THR A 285 -8.86 -6.32 -6.59
N ASN A 286 -9.95 -7.00 -6.29
CA ASN A 286 -9.99 -7.94 -5.16
C ASN A 286 -9.08 -9.15 -5.41
N GLU A 287 -9.18 -9.79 -6.58
CA GLU A 287 -8.27 -10.90 -6.93
C GLU A 287 -6.80 -10.46 -6.90
N MET A 288 -6.48 -9.27 -7.40
CA MET A 288 -5.11 -8.73 -7.39
C MET A 288 -4.54 -8.47 -5.99
N LYS A 289 -5.38 -8.50 -4.96
CA LYS A 289 -5.01 -8.39 -3.55
C LYS A 289 -5.03 -9.75 -2.84
N MET A 290 -5.14 -10.86 -3.56
CA MET A 290 -5.17 -12.22 -3.00
C MET A 290 -3.94 -13.01 -3.40
N ALA A 291 -3.27 -13.65 -2.44
CA ALA A 291 -2.07 -14.45 -2.71
C ALA A 291 -2.35 -15.60 -3.68
N GLU A 292 -3.54 -16.19 -3.59
CA GLU A 292 -4.01 -17.31 -4.42
C GLU A 292 -4.09 -16.97 -5.91
N THR A 293 -4.25 -15.69 -6.26
CA THR A 293 -4.23 -15.21 -7.65
C THR A 293 -2.87 -15.39 -8.30
N PHE A 294 -1.80 -15.25 -7.51
CA PHE A 294 -0.41 -15.22 -7.95
C PHE A 294 0.23 -16.62 -7.89
N LEU A 295 -0.39 -17.58 -8.58
CA LEU A 295 0.08 -18.96 -8.60
C LEU A 295 1.52 -19.06 -9.10
N GLY A 296 2.37 -19.73 -8.32
CA GLY A 296 3.79 -19.92 -8.63
C GLY A 296 4.70 -18.75 -8.25
N TRP A 297 4.17 -17.70 -7.61
CA TRP A 297 4.98 -16.63 -7.03
C TRP A 297 5.55 -17.08 -5.68
N ASP A 298 6.78 -16.65 -5.39
CA ASP A 298 7.46 -16.94 -4.12
C ASP A 298 7.11 -15.88 -3.07
N PHE A 299 6.14 -16.19 -2.20
CA PHE A 299 5.77 -15.34 -1.06
C PHE A 299 6.60 -15.59 0.21
N GLU A 300 7.53 -16.54 0.17
CA GLU A 300 8.44 -16.82 1.28
C GLU A 300 9.64 -15.88 1.25
N THR A 301 10.23 -15.65 0.06
CA THR A 301 11.51 -14.92 -0.05
C THR A 301 11.49 -13.68 -0.96
N VAL A 302 10.60 -13.62 -1.95
CA VAL A 302 10.59 -12.52 -2.94
C VAL A 302 9.46 -11.52 -2.67
N TRP A 303 8.23 -12.02 -2.55
CA TRP A 303 7.03 -11.21 -2.44
C TRP A 303 6.42 -11.25 -1.05
N ALA A 304 5.77 -10.18 -0.66
CA ALA A 304 4.81 -10.13 0.45
C ALA A 304 3.48 -9.62 -0.09
N ILE A 305 2.38 -10.08 0.47
CA ILE A 305 1.04 -9.56 0.17
C ILE A 305 0.22 -9.50 1.44
N HIS A 306 -0.42 -8.35 1.66
CA HIS A 306 -1.41 -8.18 2.71
C HIS A 306 -2.77 -8.35 2.08
N GLN A 307 -3.37 -9.52 2.28
CA GLN A 307 -4.62 -9.87 1.61
C GLN A 307 -5.67 -8.79 1.85
N PHE A 308 -6.39 -8.41 0.79
CA PHE A 308 -7.41 -7.35 0.78
C PHE A 308 -6.92 -5.90 1.02
N ARG A 309 -5.72 -5.66 1.55
CA ARG A 309 -5.18 -4.29 1.75
C ARG A 309 -4.51 -3.74 0.51
N GLY A 310 -3.70 -4.55 -0.16
CA GLY A 310 -2.80 -4.05 -1.18
C GLY A 310 -2.28 -5.12 -2.11
N TYR A 311 -1.75 -4.66 -3.23
CA TYR A 311 -1.07 -5.51 -4.20
C TYR A 311 0.20 -6.14 -3.60
N PRO A 312 0.74 -7.21 -4.21
CA PRO A 312 2.05 -7.73 -3.84
C PRO A 312 3.14 -6.66 -3.83
N ILE A 313 4.05 -6.74 -2.87
CA ILE A 313 5.24 -5.90 -2.74
C ILE A 313 6.49 -6.78 -2.63
N LEU A 314 7.65 -6.24 -3.02
CA LEU A 314 8.94 -6.94 -2.88
C LEU A 314 9.44 -6.82 -1.43
N ARG A 315 10.02 -7.91 -0.89
CA ARG A 315 10.46 -7.99 0.53
C ARG A 315 11.80 -7.30 0.82
N ASN A 316 12.74 -7.26 -0.14
CA ASN A 316 14.15 -6.95 0.15
C ASN A 316 14.69 -5.75 -0.67
N ASN A 317 13.88 -4.70 -0.86
CA ASN A 317 14.33 -3.57 -1.68
C ASN A 317 15.16 -2.55 -0.86
N PRO A 318 16.32 -2.10 -1.35
CA PRO A 318 17.19 -1.15 -0.66
C PRO A 318 16.60 0.24 -0.70
N GLY A 319 16.55 0.92 0.44
CA GLY A 319 15.56 1.97 0.64
C GLY A 319 14.54 1.40 1.62
N GLN A 320 13.64 0.54 1.16
CA GLN A 320 12.57 -0.11 1.94
C GLN A 320 13.04 -0.60 3.32
N SER A 321 12.92 0.25 4.35
CA SER A 321 12.90 -0.25 5.71
C SER A 321 11.46 -0.73 5.94
N ASP A 322 11.31 -2.02 6.25
CA ASP A 322 10.03 -2.62 6.63
C ASP A 322 9.58 -2.05 7.98
N LEU A 323 9.22 -0.77 7.99
CA LEU A 323 8.54 -0.13 9.10
C LEU A 323 7.05 -0.14 8.79
N ILE A 324 6.46 -1.32 8.91
CA ILE A 324 5.01 -1.46 9.00
C ILE A 324 4.66 -1.15 10.45
N ILE A 325 4.19 0.08 10.70
CA ILE A 325 3.81 0.55 12.04
C ILE A 325 2.33 0.30 12.27
N ASN A 326 1.99 -0.47 13.29
CA ASN A 326 0.62 -0.47 13.81
C ASN A 326 0.49 0.55 14.95
N VAL A 327 -0.52 1.43 14.91
CA VAL A 327 -0.84 2.30 16.05
C VAL A 327 -1.73 1.50 16.98
N ILE A 328 -1.19 1.11 18.14
CA ILE A 328 -1.87 0.27 19.12
C ILE A 328 -2.27 1.11 20.33
N GLY A 329 -3.36 1.88 20.20
CA GLY A 329 -3.96 2.58 21.33
C GLY A 329 -4.52 3.97 21.01
N SER A 330 -5.36 4.46 21.90
CA SER A 330 -5.93 5.82 21.82
C SER A 330 -4.85 6.86 22.12
N PRO A 331 -4.71 7.94 21.30
CA PRO A 331 -3.77 9.01 21.59
C PRO A 331 -4.06 9.67 22.94
N GLU A 332 -3.06 9.84 23.80
CA GLU A 332 -3.20 10.56 25.06
C GLU A 332 -2.64 11.99 24.92
N VAL A 333 -3.44 13.01 25.29
CA VAL A 333 -2.99 14.41 25.28
C VAL A 333 -2.00 14.61 26.43
N VAL A 334 -0.74 14.91 26.10
CA VAL A 334 0.32 15.10 27.10
C VAL A 334 0.50 16.57 27.44
N HIS A 335 0.19 17.47 26.50
CA HIS A 335 0.22 18.91 26.72
C HIS A 335 -0.80 19.63 25.85
N ASP A 336 -1.61 20.49 26.46
CA ASP A 336 -2.60 21.36 25.80
C ASP A 336 -2.28 22.82 26.19
N ARG A 337 -1.68 23.57 25.26
CA ARG A 337 -1.48 25.03 25.38
C ARG A 337 -2.16 25.71 24.20
N ASP A 338 -2.55 26.97 24.39
CA ASP A 338 -3.30 27.78 23.41
C ASP A 338 -2.69 27.78 21.98
N ASP A 339 -1.37 27.55 21.87
CA ASP A 339 -0.63 27.60 20.59
C ASP A 339 0.05 26.26 20.19
N PHE A 340 -0.06 25.21 21.02
CA PHE A 340 0.65 23.94 20.79
C PHE A 340 0.01 22.77 21.54
N VAL A 341 -0.21 21.65 20.84
CA VAL A 341 -0.72 20.40 21.43
C VAL A 341 0.26 19.26 21.14
N THR A 342 0.56 18.43 22.14
CA THR A 342 1.30 17.17 21.95
C THR A 342 0.45 15.96 22.33
N PHE A 343 0.59 14.89 21.53
CA PHE A 343 -0.06 13.60 21.72
C PHE A 343 0.98 12.50 21.82
N MET A 344 0.74 11.50 22.66
CA MET A 344 1.49 10.25 22.67
C MET A 344 0.70 9.19 21.92
N ILE A 345 1.35 8.52 20.98
CA ILE A 345 0.84 7.31 20.33
C ILE A 345 1.75 6.14 20.67
N VAL A 346 1.15 4.96 20.86
CA VAL A 346 1.90 3.72 21.02
C VAL A 346 1.96 3.05 19.66
N VAL A 347 3.16 2.71 19.22
CA VAL A 347 3.43 2.10 17.93
C VAL A 347 4.03 0.72 18.14
N ARG A 348 3.57 -0.26 17.35
CA ARG A 348 4.20 -1.57 17.24
C ARG A 348 4.90 -1.66 15.88
N ASN A 349 6.18 -2.00 15.91
CA ASN A 349 6.91 -2.39 14.73
C ASN A 349 6.49 -3.82 14.36
N LEU A 350 5.86 -4.03 13.21
CA LEU A 350 5.40 -5.36 12.79
C LEU A 350 6.50 -6.22 12.15
N SER A 351 7.68 -5.65 11.84
CA SER A 351 8.84 -6.45 11.39
C SER A 351 9.69 -6.95 12.57
N THR A 352 9.70 -6.23 13.70
CA THR A 352 10.52 -6.59 14.89
C THR A 352 9.71 -6.97 16.13
N GLU A 353 8.38 -6.80 16.10
CA GLU A 353 7.45 -6.89 17.25
C GLU A 353 7.68 -5.89 18.39
N ASP A 354 8.63 -4.96 18.26
CA ASP A 354 8.92 -3.96 19.29
C ASP A 354 7.76 -2.97 19.47
N VAL A 355 7.48 -2.62 20.73
CA VAL A 355 6.47 -1.61 21.10
C VAL A 355 7.18 -0.37 21.64
N SER A 356 6.92 0.79 21.03
CA SER A 356 7.50 2.07 21.41
C SER A 356 6.41 3.14 21.57
N ALA A 357 6.69 4.14 22.39
CA ALA A 357 5.80 5.29 22.57
C ALA A 357 6.40 6.51 21.86
N VAL A 358 5.62 7.17 20.99
CA VAL A 358 6.07 8.26 20.11
C VAL A 358 5.25 9.52 20.41
N GLU A 359 5.95 10.63 20.63
CA GLU A 359 5.35 11.96 20.85
C GLU A 359 5.22 12.72 19.52
N ILE A 360 4.01 13.22 19.22
CA ILE A 360 3.73 14.05 18.04
C ILE A 360 3.29 15.44 18.51
N GLY A 361 4.00 16.49 18.10
CA GLY A 361 3.68 17.88 18.40
C GLY A 361 3.17 18.67 17.19
N ALA A 362 2.14 19.50 17.39
CA ALA A 362 1.57 20.36 16.35
C ALA A 362 1.45 21.83 16.80
N GLN A 363 1.89 22.76 15.95
CA GLN A 363 1.66 24.22 16.12
C GLN A 363 0.27 24.61 15.64
N VAL A 364 -0.42 25.46 16.41
CA VAL A 364 -1.78 25.92 16.11
C VAL A 364 -1.73 27.22 15.30
N PRO A 365 -2.26 27.28 14.05
CA PRO A 365 -2.37 28.55 13.32
C PRO A 365 -3.54 29.37 13.88
N THR A 366 -3.27 30.59 14.33
CA THR A 366 -4.23 31.48 15.03
C THR A 366 -5.44 31.98 14.20
N GLN A 367 -5.61 31.56 12.94
CA GLN A 367 -6.58 32.17 12.01
C GLN A 367 -7.91 31.43 11.80
N PHE A 368 -8.14 30.24 12.36
CA PHE A 368 -9.33 29.43 12.04
C PHE A 368 -10.35 29.20 13.16
N ALA A 369 -10.24 29.88 14.30
CA ALA A 369 -11.30 29.88 15.31
C ALA A 369 -12.45 30.82 14.88
N ARG A 370 -13.41 30.34 14.08
CA ARG A 370 -14.72 30.99 13.93
C ARG A 370 -15.78 30.17 14.65
N ASP A 371 -16.36 30.76 15.69
CA ASP A 371 -17.55 30.25 16.36
C ASP A 371 -18.72 30.21 15.35
N TRP A 372 -19.24 29.02 15.07
CA TRP A 372 -20.51 28.87 14.36
C TRP A 372 -21.70 29.08 15.31
N PRO A 373 -22.88 29.48 14.79
CA PRO A 373 -23.97 30.07 15.58
C PRO A 373 -24.64 29.15 16.59
N ASP A 374 -24.30 27.85 16.60
CA ASP A 374 -25.03 26.82 17.34
C ASP A 374 -24.31 26.38 18.64
N GLY A 375 -23.20 27.03 18.97
CA GLY A 375 -22.68 27.10 20.35
C GLY A 375 -21.99 25.87 20.96
N ASN A 376 -21.85 24.73 20.27
CA ASN A 376 -21.37 23.49 20.90
C ASN A 376 -20.07 22.87 20.36
N TYR A 377 -19.34 23.53 19.45
CA TYR A 377 -18.14 22.95 18.85
C TYR A 377 -17.02 23.98 18.71
N ARG A 378 -15.78 23.58 19.03
CA ARG A 378 -14.56 24.22 18.51
C ARG A 378 -13.90 23.25 17.56
N THR A 379 -13.98 23.56 16.26
CA THR A 379 -13.25 22.82 15.22
C THR A 379 -11.87 23.45 15.09
N TYR A 380 -10.82 22.67 15.33
CA TYR A 380 -9.46 23.11 15.01
C TYR A 380 -9.10 22.57 13.64
N SER A 381 -9.14 23.44 12.63
CA SER A 381 -8.54 23.13 11.34
C SER A 381 -7.04 23.35 11.46
N ILE A 382 -6.25 22.28 11.38
CA ILE A 382 -4.81 22.41 11.20
C ILE A 382 -4.60 23.01 9.81
N GLY A 383 -4.26 24.30 9.78
CA GLY A 383 -3.90 25.01 8.57
C GLY A 383 -2.53 24.56 8.08
N THR A 384 -2.52 23.91 6.91
CA THR A 384 -1.39 23.77 5.98
C THR A 384 -0.12 23.14 6.56
N ILE A 385 -0.04 21.82 6.46
CA ILE A 385 1.20 21.17 6.01
C ILE A 385 1.01 20.98 4.49
N GLY A 386 1.94 21.48 3.68
CA GLY A 386 1.78 21.76 2.24
C GLY A 386 0.88 20.85 1.39
N TRP A 387 -0.05 21.50 0.67
CA TRP A 387 -0.85 21.12 -0.51
C TRP A 387 -1.35 19.67 -0.69
N GLY A 388 -2.44 19.39 0.01
CA GLY A 388 -3.38 18.28 -0.17
C GLY A 388 -4.20 18.23 1.11
N GLN A 389 -5.52 18.30 1.07
CA GLN A 389 -6.34 18.55 2.27
C GLN A 389 -6.22 17.43 3.31
N THR A 390 -5.30 17.57 4.27
CA THR A 390 -5.35 16.84 5.53
C THR A 390 -6.00 17.75 6.57
N ALA A 391 -7.14 17.35 7.11
CA ALA A 391 -7.75 17.99 8.26
C ALA A 391 -7.85 16.95 9.37
N ILE A 392 -7.00 17.03 10.39
CA ILE A 392 -7.28 16.39 11.67
C ILE A 392 -8.33 17.25 12.35
N ARG A 393 -9.56 16.74 12.45
CA ARG A 393 -10.64 17.44 13.16
C ARG A 393 -10.65 16.99 14.61
N TYR A 394 -10.40 17.94 15.51
CA TYR A 394 -10.60 17.76 16.94
C TYR A 394 -12.00 18.23 17.32
N TYR A 395 -12.73 17.39 18.06
CA TYR A 395 -14.03 17.73 18.65
C TYR A 395 -13.90 17.73 20.17
N LYS A 396 -14.32 18.82 20.83
CA LYS A 396 -14.50 18.88 22.28
C LYS A 396 -15.90 19.38 22.57
N GLU A 397 -16.76 18.49 23.05
CA GLU A 397 -18.06 18.90 23.59
C GLU A 397 -17.85 19.70 24.87
N ARG A 398 -18.55 20.83 24.99
CA ARG A 398 -18.68 21.54 26.26
C ARG A 398 -19.98 21.09 26.92
N LEU A 399 -19.88 20.21 27.90
CA LEU A 399 -21.02 19.81 28.73
C LEU A 399 -21.58 21.02 29.48
N GLN A 400 -22.86 21.35 29.26
CA GLN A 400 -23.67 21.97 30.32
C GLN A 400 -24.13 20.86 31.26
N GLU A 401 -23.48 20.78 32.41
CA GLU A 401 -23.90 20.10 33.65
C GLU A 401 -24.85 18.89 33.53
N LYS A 402 -24.28 17.68 33.39
CA LYS A 402 -24.53 16.51 34.27
C LYS A 402 -23.81 15.26 33.74
N SER A 403 -22.81 14.82 34.51
CA SER A 403 -22.29 13.44 34.63
C SER A 403 -22.46 12.48 33.45
N TYR A 404 -21.60 12.60 32.43
CA TYR A 404 -21.24 11.51 31.51
C TYR A 404 -19.75 11.67 31.18
N LEU A 405 -18.97 10.59 31.27
CA LEU A 405 -17.59 10.52 30.78
C LEU A 405 -17.68 10.34 29.25
N GLY A 406 -17.59 11.46 28.52
CA GLY A 406 -17.75 11.51 27.06
C GLY A 406 -16.50 11.11 26.29
N GLU A 407 -16.71 10.35 25.22
CA GLU A 407 -15.74 9.85 24.25
C GLU A 407 -15.00 10.97 23.51
N THR A 408 -13.71 10.76 23.25
CA THR A 408 -12.93 11.56 22.30
C THR A 408 -12.89 10.81 20.97
N ARG A 409 -13.37 11.42 19.88
CA ARG A 409 -13.42 10.80 18.54
C ARG A 409 -12.39 11.43 17.61
N PHE A 410 -11.73 10.59 16.79
CA PHE A 410 -10.79 10.99 15.74
C PHE A 410 -11.20 10.35 14.40
N GLU A 411 -11.15 11.10 13.31
CA GLU A 411 -11.24 10.60 11.93
C GLU A 411 -9.98 11.04 11.17
N VAL A 412 -9.36 10.12 10.41
CA VAL A 412 -8.21 10.38 9.55
C VAL A 412 -8.57 9.96 8.12
N GLU A 413 -8.59 10.92 7.19
CA GLU A 413 -8.82 10.68 5.76
C GLU A 413 -7.51 10.97 5.00
N ILE A 414 -7.02 10.02 4.22
CA ILE A 414 -5.79 10.17 3.42
C ILE A 414 -6.14 10.03 1.94
N ALA A 415 -6.00 11.12 1.17
CA ALA A 415 -5.99 11.09 -0.29
C ALA A 415 -4.54 11.08 -0.80
N ALA A 416 -4.25 10.22 -1.79
CA ALA A 416 -2.92 10.08 -2.38
C ALA A 416 -2.48 11.31 -3.19
N GLY A 417 -1.25 11.80 -2.94
CA GLY A 417 -0.54 12.72 -3.84
C GLY A 417 0.46 13.69 -3.17
N TYR A 418 1.76 13.38 -3.28
CA TYR A 418 2.99 14.21 -3.33
C TYR A 418 3.33 15.27 -2.23
N PRO A 419 4.63 15.64 -2.04
CA PRO A 419 5.18 16.02 -0.74
C PRO A 419 5.41 17.54 -0.53
N ASN A 420 5.30 18.03 0.72
CA ASN A 420 6.47 18.50 1.49
C ASN A 420 6.18 19.09 2.90
N ARG A 421 7.00 18.58 3.85
CA ARG A 421 7.48 19.07 5.17
C ARG A 421 6.67 18.86 6.46
N ILE A 422 7.11 17.91 7.31
CA ILE A 422 7.77 18.16 8.64
C ILE A 422 8.89 17.10 8.84
N LYS A 423 10.00 17.47 9.52
CA LYS A 423 11.30 16.79 9.56
C LYS A 423 11.34 15.56 10.48
N ALA A 424 11.72 14.42 9.91
CA ALA A 424 12.29 13.25 10.57
C ALA A 424 13.73 13.11 10.07
N ASN A 425 14.73 13.25 10.94
CA ASN A 425 16.08 12.83 10.59
C ASN A 425 16.32 11.32 10.84
N ASP A 426 15.27 10.53 11.13
CA ASP A 426 15.40 9.11 11.49
C ASP A 426 14.59 8.11 10.65
N PHE A 427 13.79 8.55 9.66
CA PHE A 427 13.00 7.62 8.85
C PHE A 427 12.99 8.04 7.38
N SER A 428 14.14 7.86 6.73
CA SER A 428 14.28 8.13 5.29
C SER A 428 13.65 7.07 4.41
N ASP A 429 13.00 6.07 4.98
CA ASP A 429 12.36 5.06 4.16
C ASP A 429 11.32 4.24 4.94
N SER A 430 10.05 4.56 4.75
CA SER A 430 8.93 3.66 5.10
C SER A 430 7.62 4.35 4.72
N ARG A 431 6.77 3.66 3.97
CA ARG A 431 5.35 4.01 3.96
C ARG A 431 4.78 3.64 5.33
N VAL A 432 4.54 4.63 6.18
CA VAL A 432 3.74 4.45 7.38
C VAL A 432 2.30 4.16 6.94
N VAL A 433 1.94 2.87 6.84
CA VAL A 433 0.53 2.46 6.83
C VAL A 433 0.09 2.54 8.29
N ILE A 434 -0.38 3.71 8.71
CA ILE A 434 -1.12 3.82 9.97
C ILE A 434 -2.30 2.86 9.81
N GLY A 435 -2.36 1.82 10.65
CA GLY A 435 -3.43 0.83 10.66
C GLY A 435 -4.78 1.50 10.92
N ALA A 436 -5.38 2.08 9.87
CA ALA A 436 -6.80 2.34 9.86
C ALA A 436 -7.50 0.98 9.94
N PRO A 437 -8.57 0.85 10.75
CA PRO A 437 -9.37 -0.35 10.73
C PRO A 437 -9.78 -0.68 9.28
N TYR A 438 -9.76 -1.96 8.92
CA TYR A 438 -10.17 -2.42 7.59
C TYR A 438 -11.61 -1.99 7.33
N THR A 439 -11.83 -1.22 6.27
CA THR A 439 -13.18 -0.85 5.83
C THR A 439 -13.82 -2.00 5.07
N ILE A 440 -14.94 -2.49 5.56
CA ILE A 440 -15.73 -3.58 4.97
C ILE A 440 -16.98 -2.98 4.30
N THR A 441 -17.14 -3.25 3.00
CA THR A 441 -18.23 -2.69 2.17
C THR A 441 -19.09 -3.76 1.51
N SER A 442 -18.72 -5.04 1.62
CA SER A 442 -19.45 -6.16 1.02
C SER A 442 -19.47 -7.40 1.92
N ALA A 443 -20.40 -8.33 1.67
CA ALA A 443 -20.45 -9.57 2.44
C ALA A 443 -19.21 -10.45 2.18
N THR A 444 -18.63 -10.41 0.97
CA THR A 444 -17.38 -11.13 0.66
C THR A 444 -16.21 -10.61 1.50
N GLU A 445 -16.08 -9.28 1.64
CA GLU A 445 -15.06 -8.68 2.52
C GLU A 445 -15.33 -9.00 4.00
N LEU A 446 -16.61 -9.07 4.40
CA LEU A 446 -16.99 -9.49 5.75
C LEU A 446 -16.53 -10.94 6.02
N GLN A 447 -16.71 -11.85 5.07
CA GLN A 447 -16.25 -13.25 5.17
C GLN A 447 -14.73 -13.35 5.21
N ALA A 448 -14.04 -12.47 4.49
CA ALA A 448 -12.59 -12.42 4.42
C ALA A 448 -11.90 -12.07 5.74
N MET A 449 -12.63 -11.61 6.76
CA MET A 449 -12.09 -11.40 8.10
C MET A 449 -11.46 -12.67 8.70
N ILE A 450 -11.83 -13.87 8.21
CA ILE A 450 -11.20 -15.13 8.63
C ILE A 450 -9.68 -15.19 8.40
N TYR A 451 -9.15 -14.36 7.49
CA TYR A 451 -7.73 -14.37 7.12
C TYR A 451 -6.84 -13.52 8.04
N ASP A 452 -7.41 -12.57 8.79
CA ASP A 452 -6.68 -11.73 9.75
C ASP A 452 -7.50 -11.50 11.02
N LEU A 453 -7.58 -12.55 11.82
CA LEU A 453 -8.39 -12.60 13.04
C LEU A 453 -7.91 -11.66 14.16
N THR A 454 -6.80 -10.95 13.97
CA THR A 454 -6.17 -10.09 14.99
C THR A 454 -6.38 -8.60 14.74
N ALA A 455 -6.96 -8.23 13.60
CA ALA A 455 -7.03 -6.85 13.17
C ALA A 455 -8.31 -6.12 13.53
N ASP A 456 -8.27 -4.79 13.38
CA ASP A 456 -9.39 -3.91 13.59
C ASP A 456 -10.16 -3.67 12.29
N TYR A 457 -11.48 -3.68 12.37
CA TYR A 457 -12.41 -3.62 11.24
C TYR A 457 -13.51 -2.61 11.50
N HIS A 458 -14.01 -1.98 10.44
CA HIS A 458 -15.26 -1.25 10.50
C HIS A 458 -16.07 -1.38 9.21
N LEU A 459 -17.39 -1.22 9.31
CA LEU A 459 -18.22 -1.11 8.12
C LEU A 459 -18.02 0.25 7.44
N GLY A 460 -17.93 0.26 6.11
CA GLY A 460 -17.91 1.47 5.27
C GLY A 460 -19.20 1.71 4.48
N SER A 461 -20.11 0.73 4.46
CA SER A 461 -21.44 0.83 3.87
C SER A 461 -22.38 -0.20 4.50
N ASP A 462 -23.68 -0.03 4.30
CA ASP A 462 -24.66 -1.08 4.60
C ASP A 462 -24.36 -2.32 3.72
N ILE A 463 -24.47 -3.51 4.31
CA ILE A 463 -24.22 -4.79 3.64
C ILE A 463 -25.52 -5.59 3.59
N ASP A 464 -25.97 -5.93 2.37
CA ASP A 464 -26.98 -6.96 2.16
C ASP A 464 -26.29 -8.31 1.95
N ALA A 465 -26.33 -9.17 2.96
CA ALA A 465 -25.68 -10.48 2.97
C ALA A 465 -26.60 -11.60 2.46
N SER A 466 -27.66 -11.28 1.72
CA SER A 466 -28.59 -12.30 1.17
C SER A 466 -27.91 -13.33 0.26
N GLU A 467 -26.81 -12.97 -0.40
CA GLU A 467 -26.00 -13.89 -1.22
C GLU A 467 -25.39 -15.04 -0.40
N THR A 468 -25.21 -14.86 0.91
CA THR A 468 -24.63 -15.88 1.79
C THR A 468 -25.47 -17.14 1.83
N LEU A 469 -26.76 -17.09 1.48
CA LEU A 469 -27.65 -18.26 1.42
C LEU A 469 -27.07 -19.42 0.59
N GLU A 470 -26.42 -19.10 -0.52
CA GLU A 470 -25.91 -20.09 -1.49
C GLU A 470 -24.42 -20.43 -1.24
N TRP A 471 -23.79 -19.81 -0.25
CA TRP A 471 -22.37 -20.02 0.04
C TRP A 471 -22.13 -21.35 0.75
N ASN A 472 -20.90 -21.87 0.60
CA ASN A 472 -20.43 -23.08 1.27
C ASN A 472 -21.38 -24.27 1.09
N ASP A 473 -21.78 -24.54 -0.16
CA ASP A 473 -22.74 -25.59 -0.52
C ASP A 473 -24.08 -25.48 0.23
N GLY A 474 -24.54 -24.25 0.47
CA GLY A 474 -25.78 -23.94 1.20
C GLY A 474 -25.64 -23.95 2.73
N ALA A 475 -24.42 -24.07 3.26
CA ALA A 475 -24.15 -23.94 4.69
C ALA A 475 -24.17 -22.48 5.16
N GLY A 476 -24.19 -21.51 4.26
CA GLY A 476 -24.22 -20.10 4.61
C GLY A 476 -22.83 -19.50 4.84
N PHE A 477 -22.80 -18.30 5.43
CA PHE A 477 -21.59 -17.65 5.92
C PHE A 477 -20.82 -18.55 6.89
N GLU A 478 -19.49 -18.51 6.81
CA GLU A 478 -18.58 -19.21 7.73
C GLU A 478 -18.25 -18.32 8.94
N PRO A 479 -18.61 -18.73 10.17
CA PRO A 479 -18.36 -17.94 11.37
C PRO A 479 -16.90 -17.49 11.50
N ILE A 480 -16.69 -16.23 11.87
CA ILE A 480 -15.34 -15.66 12.07
C ILE A 480 -14.74 -16.16 13.38
N GLY A 481 -13.59 -16.82 13.31
CA GLY A 481 -12.86 -17.35 14.46
C GLY A 481 -13.34 -18.72 14.94
N THR A 482 -12.39 -19.52 15.44
CA THR A 482 -12.60 -20.85 16.01
C THR A 482 -11.95 -20.94 17.38
N ASP A 483 -12.21 -22.02 18.12
CA ASP A 483 -11.55 -22.27 19.41
C ASP A 483 -10.02 -22.45 19.30
N LEU A 484 -9.52 -22.89 18.15
CA LEU A 484 -8.09 -22.98 17.86
C LEU A 484 -7.49 -21.64 17.41
N THR A 485 -8.28 -20.83 16.70
CA THR A 485 -7.86 -19.53 16.14
C THR A 485 -8.96 -18.50 16.40
N PRO A 486 -9.01 -17.91 17.61
CA PRO A 486 -10.08 -16.99 17.97
C PRO A 486 -9.90 -15.64 17.29
N PHE A 487 -11.01 -14.92 17.09
CA PHE A 487 -10.95 -13.50 16.73
C PHE A 487 -10.56 -12.68 17.97
N THR A 488 -9.51 -11.87 17.85
CA THR A 488 -8.91 -11.09 18.95
C THR A 488 -8.84 -9.58 18.65
N GLY A 489 -9.20 -9.17 17.44
CA GLY A 489 -9.22 -7.77 17.03
C GLY A 489 -10.49 -7.02 17.44
N SER A 490 -10.80 -5.93 16.72
CA SER A 490 -12.04 -5.17 16.92
C SER A 490 -12.91 -5.10 15.68
N PHE A 491 -14.22 -4.95 15.87
CA PHE A 491 -15.16 -4.76 14.78
C PHE A 491 -16.22 -3.72 15.15
N SER A 492 -16.28 -2.64 14.37
CA SER A 492 -17.23 -1.54 14.55
C SER A 492 -18.22 -1.47 13.40
N GLY A 493 -19.52 -1.59 13.68
CA GLY A 493 -20.55 -1.37 12.66
C GLY A 493 -20.69 0.11 12.26
N MET A 494 -20.07 1.03 13.02
CA MET A 494 -20.16 2.47 12.81
C MET A 494 -21.62 2.94 12.74
N ILE A 495 -22.08 3.39 11.58
CA ILE A 495 -23.47 3.81 11.32
C ILE A 495 -24.19 2.85 10.36
N HIS A 496 -23.57 1.71 10.06
CA HIS A 496 -23.98 0.79 9.01
C HIS A 496 -24.54 -0.50 9.59
N LYS A 497 -25.33 -1.19 8.76
CA LYS A 497 -25.99 -2.44 9.13
C LYS A 497 -25.61 -3.59 8.20
N ILE A 498 -25.70 -4.80 8.72
CA ILE A 498 -25.63 -6.04 7.94
C ILE A 498 -27.02 -6.67 7.95
N SER A 499 -27.61 -6.88 6.79
CA SER A 499 -28.96 -7.46 6.65
C SER A 499 -28.92 -8.83 6.00
N ASN A 500 -29.91 -9.67 6.28
CA ASN A 500 -30.17 -10.96 5.60
C ASN A 500 -29.08 -12.03 5.72
N LEU A 501 -28.18 -11.93 6.69
CA LEU A 501 -27.10 -12.90 6.91
C LEU A 501 -27.65 -14.33 7.14
N GLN A 502 -27.18 -15.30 6.35
CA GLN A 502 -27.57 -16.71 6.44
C GLN A 502 -26.42 -17.55 6.99
N ILE A 503 -26.66 -18.32 8.05
CA ILE A 503 -25.75 -19.35 8.56
C ILE A 503 -26.56 -20.60 8.86
N ASN A 504 -26.30 -21.69 8.16
CA ASN A 504 -27.02 -22.95 8.31
C ASN A 504 -26.06 -24.11 8.58
N ARG A 505 -25.59 -24.20 9.83
CA ARG A 505 -24.56 -25.16 10.26
C ARG A 505 -25.06 -26.02 11.43
N PRO A 506 -26.08 -26.88 11.23
CA PRO A 506 -26.78 -27.58 12.30
C PRO A 506 -25.91 -28.55 13.12
N THR A 507 -24.74 -28.93 12.63
CA THR A 507 -23.80 -29.80 13.36
C THR A 507 -22.60 -29.05 13.93
N ALA A 508 -22.50 -27.73 13.73
CA ALA A 508 -21.38 -26.93 14.18
C ALA A 508 -21.67 -26.31 15.56
N HIS A 509 -20.67 -26.30 16.42
CA HIS A 509 -20.70 -25.57 17.68
C HIS A 509 -20.22 -24.13 17.44
N GLN A 510 -20.57 -23.20 18.34
CA GLN A 510 -20.00 -21.84 18.38
C GLN A 510 -20.32 -21.07 17.09
N VAL A 511 -21.61 -20.81 16.87
CA VAL A 511 -22.12 -20.26 15.62
C VAL A 511 -22.68 -18.86 15.84
N GLY A 512 -22.23 -17.92 15.01
CA GLY A 512 -22.68 -16.52 14.93
C GLY A 512 -21.92 -15.82 13.81
N LEU A 513 -22.07 -14.50 13.66
CA LEU A 513 -21.16 -13.75 12.77
C LEU A 513 -19.69 -14.01 13.18
N PHE A 514 -19.42 -13.93 14.48
CA PHE A 514 -18.19 -14.43 15.10
C PHE A 514 -18.48 -15.75 15.80
N GLY A 515 -17.78 -16.81 15.39
CA GLY A 515 -17.90 -18.13 16.01
C GLY A 515 -17.27 -18.17 17.40
N HIS A 516 -15.97 -17.85 17.45
CA HIS A 516 -15.21 -17.76 18.70
C HIS A 516 -14.38 -16.48 18.77
N VAL A 517 -14.42 -15.82 19.93
CA VAL A 517 -13.71 -14.56 20.22
C VAL A 517 -12.91 -14.64 21.52
N GLU A 518 -11.76 -13.98 21.59
CA GLU A 518 -10.96 -13.87 22.82
C GLU A 518 -10.38 -12.45 22.95
N GLY A 519 -10.83 -11.70 23.97
CA GLY A 519 -10.39 -10.33 24.21
C GLY A 519 -10.83 -9.31 23.15
N ALA A 520 -11.71 -9.69 22.23
CA ALA A 520 -12.19 -8.84 21.15
C ALA A 520 -13.13 -7.73 21.64
N THR A 521 -13.23 -6.65 20.86
CA THR A 521 -14.21 -5.57 21.07
C THR A 521 -15.15 -5.46 19.86
N LEU A 522 -16.45 -5.59 20.08
CA LEU A 522 -17.47 -5.51 19.05
C LEU A 522 -18.46 -4.40 19.41
N GLU A 523 -18.59 -3.38 18.56
CA GLU A 523 -19.38 -2.19 18.88
C GLU A 523 -20.23 -1.72 17.70
N ASN A 524 -21.37 -1.09 18.01
CA ASN A 524 -22.26 -0.46 17.01
C ASN A 524 -22.69 -1.40 15.88
N VAL A 525 -22.78 -2.70 16.13
CA VAL A 525 -23.13 -3.70 15.11
C VAL A 525 -24.64 -3.87 15.06
N GLU A 526 -25.25 -3.51 13.93
CA GLU A 526 -26.66 -3.81 13.64
C GLU A 526 -26.77 -5.00 12.67
N LEU A 527 -27.27 -6.13 13.16
CA LEU A 527 -27.61 -7.31 12.36
C LEU A 527 -29.13 -7.37 12.18
N LEU A 528 -29.61 -7.25 10.95
CA LEU A 528 -31.04 -7.26 10.61
C LEU A 528 -31.43 -8.53 9.86
N ASP A 529 -32.56 -9.12 10.25
CA ASP A 529 -33.20 -10.23 9.57
C ASP A 529 -32.25 -11.42 9.33
N VAL A 530 -31.42 -11.73 10.34
CA VAL A 530 -30.51 -12.87 10.27
C VAL A 530 -31.28 -14.20 10.35
N ASN A 531 -30.71 -15.25 9.79
CA ASN A 531 -31.19 -16.62 9.97
C ASN A 531 -30.00 -17.52 10.28
N ILE A 532 -29.84 -17.86 11.55
CA ILE A 532 -28.66 -18.55 12.08
C ILE A 532 -29.10 -19.86 12.75
N VAL A 533 -28.56 -20.97 12.26
CA VAL A 533 -28.78 -22.32 12.78
C VAL A 533 -27.45 -22.95 13.13
N GLY A 534 -27.32 -23.42 14.37
CA GLY A 534 -26.14 -24.14 14.88
C GLY A 534 -26.51 -25.33 15.75
N PHE A 535 -25.51 -26.06 16.23
CA PHE A 535 -25.68 -27.16 17.17
C PHE A 535 -25.77 -26.65 18.62
N SER A 536 -24.70 -26.00 19.13
CA SER A 536 -24.64 -25.47 20.50
C SER A 536 -23.82 -24.18 20.58
N SER A 537 -24.07 -23.31 21.57
CA SER A 537 -23.43 -21.98 21.69
C SER A 537 -23.66 -21.14 20.44
N VAL A 538 -24.93 -20.80 20.19
CA VAL A 538 -25.37 -20.09 18.99
C VAL A 538 -25.84 -18.69 19.36
N GLY A 539 -25.30 -17.67 18.71
CA GLY A 539 -25.68 -16.28 18.89
C GLY A 539 -25.79 -15.55 17.56
N GLY A 540 -26.49 -14.40 17.57
CA GLY A 540 -26.56 -13.51 16.42
C GLY A 540 -25.18 -12.99 16.00
N LEU A 541 -24.51 -12.37 16.97
CA LEU A 541 -23.22 -11.71 16.79
C LEU A 541 -22.07 -12.63 17.21
N VAL A 542 -22.17 -13.28 18.38
CA VAL A 542 -21.09 -14.11 18.95
C VAL A 542 -21.59 -15.49 19.33
N GLY A 543 -20.93 -16.55 18.87
CA GLY A 543 -21.19 -17.92 19.33
C GLY A 543 -20.67 -18.16 20.75
N HIS A 544 -19.36 -18.05 20.95
CA HIS A 544 -18.69 -18.29 22.22
C HIS A 544 -17.50 -17.36 22.46
N GLY A 545 -17.21 -17.03 23.73
CA GLY A 545 -15.88 -16.54 24.11
C GLY A 545 -15.86 -15.40 25.13
N ASN A 546 -14.71 -14.75 25.24
CA ASN A 546 -14.45 -13.57 26.08
C ASN A 546 -14.43 -12.32 25.21
N VAL A 547 -15.33 -11.37 25.47
CA VAL A 547 -15.59 -10.24 24.56
C VAL A 547 -16.15 -9.02 25.28
N THR A 548 -15.83 -7.83 24.77
CA THR A 548 -16.56 -6.60 25.08
C THR A 548 -17.53 -6.30 23.94
N VAL A 549 -18.84 -6.31 24.20
CA VAL A 549 -19.89 -6.00 23.23
C VAL A 549 -20.69 -4.80 23.73
N SER A 550 -20.83 -3.77 22.89
CA SER A 550 -21.63 -2.58 23.22
C SER A 550 -22.40 -2.01 22.04
N ASP A 551 -23.60 -1.48 22.33
CA ASP A 551 -24.40 -0.69 21.38
C ASP A 551 -24.78 -1.49 20.11
N CYS A 552 -25.01 -2.79 20.27
CA CYS A 552 -25.38 -3.68 19.17
C CYS A 552 -26.88 -4.00 19.15
N PHE A 553 -27.40 -4.18 17.94
CA PHE A 553 -28.77 -4.64 17.69
C PHE A 553 -28.76 -5.93 16.86
N VAL A 554 -29.61 -6.90 17.23
CA VAL A 554 -29.84 -8.09 16.40
C VAL A 554 -31.34 -8.34 16.24
N SER A 555 -31.79 -8.59 15.00
CA SER A 555 -33.12 -9.14 14.69
C SER A 555 -33.03 -10.34 13.74
N GLY A 556 -34.07 -11.18 13.76
CA GLY A 556 -34.15 -12.35 12.89
C GLY A 556 -34.47 -13.63 13.65
N LYS A 557 -34.02 -14.77 13.12
CA LYS A 557 -34.23 -16.10 13.69
C LYS A 557 -32.91 -16.74 14.06
N ILE A 558 -32.80 -17.21 15.29
CA ILE A 558 -31.59 -17.86 15.82
C ILE A 558 -32.00 -19.17 16.50
N SER A 559 -31.45 -20.28 16.03
CA SER A 559 -31.82 -21.62 16.49
C SER A 559 -30.58 -22.45 16.81
N ALA A 560 -30.57 -23.08 17.99
CA ALA A 560 -29.66 -24.17 18.33
C ALA A 560 -30.42 -25.50 18.41
N ILE A 561 -29.77 -26.60 18.04
CA ILE A 561 -30.33 -27.95 18.16
C ILE A 561 -30.19 -28.49 19.60
N ASP A 562 -29.17 -28.05 20.32
CA ASP A 562 -28.81 -28.50 21.67
C ASP A 562 -28.84 -27.27 22.62
N VAL A 563 -27.79 -27.06 23.40
CA VAL A 563 -27.75 -26.03 24.45
C VAL A 563 -27.14 -24.69 24.01
N CYS A 564 -27.44 -23.67 24.83
CA CYS A 564 -26.84 -22.33 24.82
C CYS A 564 -27.14 -21.53 23.54
N VAL A 565 -28.38 -21.08 23.38
CA VAL A 565 -28.76 -20.16 22.30
C VAL A 565 -29.11 -18.78 22.85
N GLY A 566 -28.51 -17.74 22.28
CA GLY A 566 -28.77 -16.35 22.64
C GLY A 566 -29.19 -15.51 21.45
N GLY A 567 -30.05 -14.51 21.68
CA GLY A 567 -30.41 -13.55 20.63
C GLY A 567 -29.23 -12.76 20.06
N VAL A 568 -28.19 -12.49 20.86
CA VAL A 568 -26.97 -11.79 20.42
C VAL A 568 -25.73 -12.64 20.67
N ILE A 569 -25.65 -13.27 21.84
CA ILE A 569 -24.47 -14.06 22.23
C ILE A 569 -24.88 -15.45 22.72
N GLY A 570 -24.30 -16.51 22.18
CA GLY A 570 -24.55 -17.88 22.63
C GLY A 570 -24.05 -18.11 24.06
N ASN A 571 -22.73 -18.01 24.28
CA ASN A 571 -22.10 -18.28 25.57
C ASN A 571 -20.92 -17.32 25.84
N ILE A 572 -20.90 -16.67 27.01
CA ILE A 572 -19.82 -15.75 27.40
C ILE A 572 -19.00 -16.24 28.58
N GLN A 573 -17.71 -15.84 28.61
CA GLN A 573 -16.80 -16.04 29.74
C GLN A 573 -16.07 -14.73 30.06
N ASN A 574 -16.25 -14.19 31.29
CA ASN A 574 -15.61 -12.96 31.76
C ASN A 574 -15.82 -11.72 30.85
N SER A 575 -16.96 -11.67 30.14
CA SER A 575 -17.26 -10.67 29.13
C SER A 575 -17.93 -9.41 29.69
N ILE A 576 -17.91 -8.32 28.92
CA ILE A 576 -18.67 -7.10 29.18
C ILE A 576 -19.70 -6.94 28.07
N VAL A 577 -20.99 -6.93 28.43
CA VAL A 577 -22.10 -6.82 27.47
C VAL A 577 -22.96 -5.63 27.89
N ARG A 578 -22.98 -4.56 27.09
CA ARG A 578 -23.71 -3.33 27.40
C ARG A 578 -24.59 -2.84 26.27
N ASN A 579 -25.68 -2.16 26.62
CA ASN A 579 -26.52 -1.43 25.64
C ASN A 579 -26.99 -2.31 24.47
N ILE A 580 -27.36 -3.56 24.76
CA ILE A 580 -27.77 -4.51 23.73
C ILE A 580 -29.28 -4.49 23.55
N SER A 581 -29.71 -4.53 22.30
CA SER A 581 -31.11 -4.69 21.92
C SER A 581 -31.28 -5.92 21.02
N ALA A 582 -32.18 -6.82 21.38
CA ALA A 582 -32.46 -8.01 20.58
C ALA A 582 -33.95 -8.12 20.25
N SER A 583 -34.27 -8.34 18.98
CA SER A 583 -35.63 -8.64 18.51
C SER A 583 -35.63 -9.95 17.70
N CYS A 584 -35.05 -11.00 18.29
CA CYS A 584 -34.84 -12.30 17.66
C CYS A 584 -35.90 -13.32 18.10
N VAL A 585 -36.33 -14.17 17.18
CA VAL A 585 -36.99 -15.43 17.53
C VAL A 585 -35.89 -16.44 17.86
N VAL A 586 -35.81 -16.84 19.12
CA VAL A 586 -34.77 -17.72 19.67
C VAL A 586 -35.36 -19.07 20.05
N SER A 587 -34.74 -20.16 19.60
CA SER A 587 -35.18 -21.54 19.90
C SER A 587 -34.00 -22.48 20.19
N GLY A 588 -34.03 -23.19 21.32
CA GLY A 588 -33.02 -24.20 21.73
C GLY A 588 -33.35 -24.78 23.11
N GLU A 589 -32.46 -25.58 23.72
CA GLU A 589 -32.67 -26.12 25.08
C GLU A 589 -32.46 -25.02 26.15
N ASP A 590 -31.24 -24.49 26.25
CA ASP A 590 -30.92 -23.34 27.10
C ASP A 590 -31.01 -22.04 26.27
N ALA A 591 -32.18 -21.40 26.28
CA ALA A 591 -32.46 -20.22 25.46
C ALA A 591 -32.52 -18.90 26.25
N GLY A 592 -31.82 -17.88 25.75
CA GLY A 592 -31.84 -16.52 26.31
C GLY A 592 -32.08 -15.45 25.26
N GLY A 593 -32.86 -14.43 25.58
CA GLY A 593 -33.22 -13.36 24.63
C GLY A 593 -32.05 -12.47 24.21
N VAL A 594 -30.98 -12.40 25.00
CA VAL A 594 -29.74 -11.65 24.68
C VAL A 594 -28.54 -12.58 24.75
N VAL A 595 -28.34 -13.23 25.90
CA VAL A 595 -27.25 -14.18 26.15
C VAL A 595 -27.84 -15.54 26.48
N GLY A 596 -27.38 -16.62 25.83
CA GLY A 596 -27.82 -17.99 26.14
C GLY A 596 -27.27 -18.49 27.47
N LYS A 597 -25.95 -18.43 27.66
CA LYS A 597 -25.26 -18.82 28.91
C LYS A 597 -24.23 -17.78 29.34
N ALA A 598 -24.24 -17.42 30.62
CA ALA A 598 -23.30 -16.46 31.21
C ALA A 598 -22.36 -17.14 32.22
N GLY A 599 -21.06 -17.23 31.89
CA GLY A 599 -20.02 -17.84 32.72
C GLY A 599 -19.24 -16.87 33.63
N GLY A 600 -19.53 -15.58 33.58
CA GLY A 600 -18.86 -14.52 34.35
C GLY A 600 -18.79 -13.21 33.55
N GLY A 601 -18.69 -12.07 34.23
CA GLY A 601 -18.66 -10.75 33.58
C GLY A 601 -19.81 -9.82 33.99
N LEU A 602 -20.08 -8.80 33.15
CA LEU A 602 -21.15 -7.81 33.35
C LEU A 602 -22.12 -7.81 32.17
N ILE A 603 -23.41 -7.89 32.46
CA ILE A 603 -24.49 -7.62 31.51
C ILE A 603 -25.27 -6.42 32.05
N ASP A 604 -25.25 -5.30 31.31
CA ASP A 604 -25.80 -4.02 31.77
C ASP A 604 -26.57 -3.30 30.66
N ASN A 605 -27.74 -2.73 31.00
CA ASN A 605 -28.59 -2.02 30.04
C ASN A 605 -28.95 -2.81 28.76
N CYS A 606 -29.27 -4.10 28.89
CA CYS A 606 -29.65 -4.96 27.77
C CYS A 606 -31.15 -5.29 27.80
N HIS A 607 -31.78 -5.37 26.63
CA HIS A 607 -33.19 -5.76 26.51
C HIS A 607 -33.42 -6.69 25.30
N SER A 608 -34.48 -7.51 25.40
CA SER A 608 -34.94 -8.37 24.32
C SER A 608 -36.46 -8.31 24.21
N SER A 609 -36.98 -8.21 22.99
CA SER A 609 -38.41 -8.13 22.68
C SER A 609 -38.92 -9.29 21.82
N GLY A 610 -38.04 -10.17 21.37
CA GLY A 610 -38.38 -11.32 20.53
C GLY A 610 -38.87 -12.54 21.32
N GLU A 611 -39.45 -13.51 20.62
CA GLU A 611 -39.93 -14.75 21.23
C GLU A 611 -38.74 -15.66 21.59
N VAL A 612 -38.72 -16.17 22.82
CA VAL A 612 -37.69 -17.10 23.30
C VAL A 612 -38.37 -18.40 23.71
N SER A 613 -37.96 -19.51 23.10
CA SER A 613 -38.53 -20.84 23.32
C SER A 613 -37.44 -21.83 23.75
N GLY A 614 -37.70 -22.51 24.87
CA GLY A 614 -36.87 -23.56 25.46
C GLY A 614 -37.55 -24.93 25.36
N SER A 615 -36.81 -26.01 25.12
CA SER A 615 -37.30 -27.39 25.32
C SER A 615 -36.57 -28.07 26.48
N GLU A 616 -37.25 -28.99 27.18
CA GLU A 616 -36.66 -29.86 28.22
C GLU A 616 -35.97 -31.10 27.64
#